data_AF-A0A966M0R6-F1
#
_entry.id   AF-A0A966M0R6-F1
#
_cell.length_a   1.000
_cell.length_b   1.000
_cell.length_c   1.000
_cell.angle_alpha   90.00
_cell.angle_beta   90.00
_cell.angle_gamma   90.00
#
_symmetry.space_group_name_H-M   'P 1'
#
loop_
_entity.id
_entity.type
_entity.pdbx_description
1 polymer ?
#
loop_
_entity_poly.entity_id
_entity_poly.type
_entity_poly.pdbx_seq_one_letter_code
_entity_poly.pdbx_strand_id
1 'polypeptide(L)' 'MSNSILKNDELNRFEIYRDGELAGFAEFKIENQIISYTHTEIDTKFGGQGL' A
#
# COMPACT_ATOMS: atom_id res chain seq x y z
N MET A 1 -12.62 -8.79 -10.71
CA MET A 1 -12.03 -7.69 -9.94
C MET A 1 -11.61 -8.24 -8.59
N SER A 2 -10.34 -8.59 -8.44
CA SER A 2 -9.75 -9.07 -7.19
C SER A 2 -8.77 -8.04 -6.63
N ASN A 3 -8.83 -7.83 -5.31
CA ASN A 3 -7.84 -7.05 -4.57
C ASN A 3 -6.98 -8.00 -3.76
N SER A 4 -5.67 -7.78 -3.78
CA SER A 4 -4.73 -8.46 -2.88
C SER A 4 -3.78 -7.45 -2.25
N ILE A 5 -3.39 -7.70 -1.00
CA ILE A 5 -2.44 -6.86 -0.28
C ILE A 5 -1.20 -7.71 0.02
N LEU A 6 -0.02 -7.14 -0.24
CA LEU A 6 1.26 -7.71 0.14
C LEU A 6 1.94 -6.77 1.15
N LYS A 7 2.50 -7.35 2.22
CA LYS A 7 3.42 -6.61 3.08
C LYS A 7 4.82 -6.75 2.50
N ASN A 8 5.39 -5.65 2.04
CA ASN A 8 6.77 -5.60 1.55
C ASN A 8 7.65 -5.06 2.68
N ASP A 9 8.26 -5.97 3.45
CA ASP A 9 9.15 -5.63 4.56
C ASP A 9 10.48 -5.01 4.10
N GLU A 10 10.94 -5.30 2.87
CA GLU A 10 12.17 -4.70 2.32
C GLU A 10 12.00 -3.20 2.08
N LEU A 11 10.81 -2.80 1.61
CA LEU A 11 10.46 -1.41 1.33
C LEU A 11 9.67 -0.74 2.45
N ASN A 12 9.45 -1.45 3.58
CA ASN A 12 8.62 -1.01 4.69
C ASN A 12 7.27 -0.43 4.24
N ARG A 13 6.54 -1.16 3.39
CA ARG A 13 5.25 -0.69 2.89
C ARG A 13 4.26 -1.83 2.68
N PHE A 14 2.98 -1.51 2.72
CA PHE A 14 1.91 -2.36 2.22
C PHE A 14 1.63 -2.00 0.77
N GLU A 15 1.53 -2.98 -0.10
CA GLU A 15 1.27 -2.83 -1.53
C GLU A 15 -0.12 -3.39 -1.83
N ILE A 16 -0.98 -2.60 -2.45
CA ILE A 16 -2.28 -3.05 -2.93
C ILE A 16 -2.20 -3.33 -4.43
N TYR A 17 -2.64 -4.53 -4.80
CA TYR A 17 -2.74 -4.96 -6.19
C TYR A 17 -4.21 -5.09 -6.60
N ARG A 18 -4.54 -4.55 -7.77
CA ARG A 18 -5.86 -4.66 -8.41
C ARG A 18 -5.71 -5.49 -9.67
N ASP A 19 -6.40 -6.64 -9.71
CA ASP A 19 -6.35 -7.56 -10.86
C ASP A 19 -4.90 -7.93 -11.28
N GLY A 20 -4.01 -8.05 -10.30
CA GLY A 20 -2.59 -8.42 -10.47
C GLY A 20 -1.64 -7.26 -10.74
N GLU A 21 -2.14 -6.04 -10.91
CA GLU A 21 -1.34 -4.83 -11.13
C GLU A 21 -1.16 -4.04 -9.84
N LEU A 22 0.05 -3.55 -9.56
CA LEU A 22 0.32 -2.70 -8.40
C LEU A 22 -0.46 -1.39 -8.54
N ALA A 23 -1.47 -1.22 -7.70
CA ALA A 23 -2.37 -0.07 -7.73
C ALA A 23 -1.90 1.07 -6.83
N GLY A 24 -1.12 0.75 -5.79
CA GLY A 24 -0.54 1.74 -4.89
C GLY A 24 0.08 1.10 -3.66
N PHE A 25 0.50 1.94 -2.73
CA PHE A 25 1.15 1.49 -1.51
C PHE A 25 0.98 2.48 -0.35
N ALA A 26 1.18 1.97 0.87
CA ALA A 26 1.29 2.75 2.09
C ALA A 26 2.59 2.40 2.81
N GLU A 27 3.53 3.36 2.88
CA GLU A 27 4.77 3.22 3.64
C GLU A 27 4.51 3.29 5.14
N PHE A 28 5.27 2.52 5.90
CA PHE A 28 5.22 2.49 7.34
C PHE A 28 6.61 2.60 7.95
N LYS A 29 6.65 3.09 9.20
CA LYS A 29 7.81 2.99 10.08
C LYS A 29 7.36 2.45 11.43
N ILE A 30 8.18 1.61 12.04
CA ILE A 30 7.91 1.01 13.35
C ILE A 30 8.95 1.52 14.34
N GLU A 31 8.50 2.23 15.37
CA GLU A 31 9.35 2.74 16.44
C GLU A 31 8.60 2.61 17.77
N ASN A 32 9.27 2.13 18.83
CA ASN A 32 8.68 2.01 20.17
C ASN A 32 7.30 1.33 20.21
N GLN A 33 7.12 0.27 19.40
CA GLN A 33 5.84 -0.46 19.25
C GLN A 33 4.69 0.36 18.63
N ILE A 34 5.00 1.52 18.05
CA ILE A 34 4.07 2.37 17.30
C ILE A 34 4.36 2.19 15.81
N ILE A 35 3.31 2.00 15.01
CA ILE A 35 3.40 2.05 13.54
C ILE A 35 2.92 3.43 13.06
N SER A 36 3.76 4.11 12.29
CA SER A 36 3.44 5.39 11.64
C SER A 36 3.37 5.17 10.13
N TYR A 37 2.25 5.54 9.51
CA TYR A 37 2.11 5.50 8.05
C TYR A 37 2.53 6.84 7.46
N THR A 38 3.68 6.87 6.80
CA THR A 38 4.37 8.13 6.46
C THR A 38 4.04 8.65 5.08
N HIS A 39 3.64 7.78 4.16
CA HIS A 39 3.33 8.13 2.78
C HIS A 39 2.35 7.12 2.21
N THR A 40 1.38 7.60 1.44
CA THR A 40 0.41 6.78 0.73
C THR A 40 0.27 7.31 -0.68
N GLU A 41 0.37 6.42 -1.67
CA GLU A 41 0.20 6.76 -3.07
C GLU A 41 -0.68 5.71 -3.75
N ILE A 42 -1.63 6.19 -4.56
CA ILE A 42 -2.43 5.38 -5.47
C ILE A 42 -2.20 5.92 -6.87
N ASP A 43 -1.93 5.03 -7.83
CA ASP A 43 -1.83 5.42 -9.23
C ASP A 43 -3.17 6.03 -9.69
N THR A 44 -3.09 7.14 -10.42
CA THR A 44 -4.26 7.91 -10.86
C THR A 44 -5.29 7.06 -11.61
N LYS A 45 -4.87 6.02 -12.34
CA LYS A 45 -5.79 5.10 -13.04
C LYS A 45 -6.73 4.34 -12.08
N PHE A 46 -6.34 4.19 -10.83
CA PHE A 46 -7.09 3.51 -9.78
C PHE A 46 -7.73 4.46 -8.77
N GLY A 47 -7.63 5.77 -8.98
CA GLY A 47 -8.21 6.79 -8.11
C GLY A 47 -9.73 6.69 -7.97
N GLY A 48 -10.25 7.05 -6.80
CA GLY A 48 -11.70 7.08 -6.53
C GLY A 48 -12.35 5.71 -6.31
N GLN A 49 -11.57 4.64 -6.18
CA GLN A 49 -12.08 3.27 -6.03
C GLN A 49 -12.07 2.75 -4.57
N GLY A 50 -11.60 3.55 -3.61
CA GLY A 50 -11.52 3.15 -2.20
C GLY A 50 -10.49 2.05 -1.92
N LEU A 51 -9.35 2.12 -2.61
CA LEU A 51 -8.19 1.24 -2.43
C LEU A 51 -7.30 1.68 -1.26
#